data_AF-A0A7Y1SU83-F1
#
_entry.id   AF-A0A7Y1SU83-F1
#
_cell.length_a   1.000
_cell.length_b   1.000
_cell.length_c   1.000
_cell.angle_alpha   90.00
_cell.angle_beta   90.00
_cell.angle_gamma   90.00
#
_symmetry.space_group_name_H-M   'P 1'
#
loop_
_entity.id
_entity.type
_entity.pdbx_description
1 polymer ?
#
loop_
_entity_poly.entity_id
_entity_poly.type
_entity_poly.pdbx_seq_one_letter_code
_entity_poly.pdbx_strand_id
1 'polypeptide(L)'
;VQTGRWATPGVRTVDFSWDVVGLPEGPAGPGNWLFWGAYVVNADTADPAAAWSLVEALTAAETQAEVSALGANIPSRVSQDALDAFLTFTPPANNQAFLDGLASNPTTEGPLWVGSWPEFVALMDSEIQAVVTGSRDLADFQANICAETADAFGG
;
A
#
# COMPACT_ATOMS: atom_id res chain seq x y z
N VAL A 1 14.29 -1.87 0.38
CA VAL A 1 14.16 -0.56 -0.30
C VAL A 1 12.72 -0.11 -0.16
N GLN A 2 12.48 1.15 0.23
CA GLN A 2 11.12 1.70 0.34
C GLN A 2 10.66 2.07 -1.09
N THR A 3 9.76 1.30 -1.69
CA THR A 3 9.41 1.46 -3.13
C THR A 3 8.00 2.00 -3.38
N GLY A 4 7.15 2.09 -2.36
CA GLY A 4 5.81 2.65 -2.54
C GLY A 4 5.75 4.17 -2.41
N ARG A 5 4.55 4.72 -2.65
CA ARG A 5 4.31 6.17 -2.69
C ARG A 5 4.73 6.91 -1.41
N TRP A 6 4.58 6.27 -0.25
CA TRP A 6 4.96 6.84 1.05
C TRP A 6 6.45 7.23 1.13
N ALA A 7 7.30 6.59 0.33
CA ALA A 7 8.75 6.85 0.31
C ALA A 7 9.11 8.11 -0.48
N THR A 8 8.23 8.54 -1.39
CA THR A 8 8.56 9.54 -2.40
C THR A 8 8.98 10.91 -1.83
N PRO A 9 8.36 11.45 -0.76
CA PRO A 9 8.83 12.68 -0.13
C PRO A 9 10.30 12.60 0.32
N GLY A 10 10.76 11.44 0.81
CA GLY A 10 12.15 11.24 1.23
C GLY A 10 13.14 11.22 0.07
N VAL A 11 12.75 10.66 -1.08
CA VAL A 11 13.61 10.57 -2.28
C VAL A 11 13.89 11.94 -2.89
N ARG A 12 13.10 12.98 -2.57
CA ARG A 12 13.37 14.37 -3.00
C ARG A 12 14.66 14.98 -2.46
N THR A 13 15.25 14.35 -1.44
CA THR A 13 16.50 14.82 -0.82
C THR A 13 17.74 14.42 -1.62
N VAL A 14 17.60 13.64 -2.69
CA VAL A 14 18.73 13.20 -3.53
C VAL A 14 19.06 14.23 -4.61
N ASP A 15 20.33 14.29 -5.00
CA ASP A 15 20.86 15.30 -5.95
C ASP A 15 20.82 14.87 -7.43
N PHE A 16 20.20 13.73 -7.75
CA PHE A 16 20.07 13.24 -9.12
C PHE A 16 18.63 13.31 -9.62
N SER A 17 18.45 13.43 -10.94
CA SER A 17 17.13 13.40 -11.57
C SER A 17 16.53 12.00 -11.49
N TRP A 18 15.29 11.91 -11.02
CA TRP A 18 14.53 10.67 -10.95
C TRP A 18 13.07 10.93 -11.30
N ASP A 19 12.37 9.87 -11.66
CA ASP A 19 10.93 9.87 -11.88
C ASP A 19 10.36 8.50 -11.51
N VAL A 20 9.04 8.34 -11.63
CA VAL A 20 8.34 7.08 -11.36
C VAL A 20 7.69 6.54 -12.62
N VAL A 21 7.56 5.23 -12.68
CA VAL A 21 6.88 4.50 -13.77
C VAL A 21 5.94 3.47 -13.18
N GLY A 22 4.94 3.07 -13.96
CA GLY A 22 4.08 1.94 -13.61
C GLY A 22 4.89 0.65 -13.51
N LEU A 23 4.39 -0.30 -12.71
CA LEU A 23 4.97 -1.64 -12.67
C LEU A 23 4.81 -2.33 -14.03
N PRO A 24 5.82 -3.09 -14.48
CA PRO A 24 5.69 -3.86 -15.71
C PRO A 24 4.63 -4.96 -15.55
N GLU A 25 3.92 -5.25 -16.64
CA GLU A 25 2.95 -6.35 -16.66
C GLU A 25 3.67 -7.70 -16.82
N GLY A 26 3.20 -8.70 -16.08
CA GLY A 26 3.66 -10.07 -16.20
C GLY A 26 2.83 -10.86 -17.23
N PRO A 27 3.24 -12.11 -17.56
CA PRO A 27 2.47 -12.97 -18.46
C PRO A 27 1.02 -13.26 -18.01
N ALA A 28 0.74 -13.12 -16.71
CA ALA A 28 -0.60 -13.27 -16.13
C ALA A 28 -1.37 -11.94 -16.02
N GLY A 29 -0.85 -10.85 -16.58
CA GLY A 29 -1.40 -9.50 -16.48
C GLY A 29 -0.70 -8.61 -15.45
N PRO A 30 -1.26 -7.42 -15.16
CA PRO A 30 -0.73 -6.52 -14.14
C PRO A 30 -0.81 -7.14 -12.75
N GLY A 31 0.24 -6.94 -11.96
CA GLY A 31 0.28 -7.30 -10.55
C GLY A 31 0.73 -6.11 -9.72
N ASN A 32 -0.14 -5.62 -8.83
CA ASN A 32 0.16 -4.53 -7.91
C ASN A 32 -0.48 -4.80 -6.55
N TRP A 33 0.11 -4.28 -5.47
CA TRP A 33 -0.42 -4.38 -4.11
C TRP A 33 -0.89 -3.01 -3.64
N LEU A 34 -2.17 -2.90 -3.27
CA LEU A 34 -2.75 -1.70 -2.70
C LEU A 34 -2.76 -1.80 -1.18
N PHE A 35 -1.78 -1.15 -0.56
CA PHE A 35 -1.67 -0.96 0.88
C PHE A 35 -2.42 0.30 1.33
N TRP A 36 -2.95 0.30 2.56
CA TRP A 36 -3.67 1.43 3.13
C TRP A 36 -3.34 1.64 4.62
N GLY A 37 -3.41 2.90 5.07
CA GLY A 37 -3.40 3.25 6.49
C GLY A 37 -4.79 3.72 6.90
N ALA A 38 -5.32 3.17 8.00
CA ALA A 38 -6.60 3.61 8.56
C ALA A 38 -6.44 4.28 9.92
N TYR A 39 -7.33 5.23 10.20
CA TYR A 39 -7.62 5.63 11.57
C TYR A 39 -8.60 4.63 12.17
N VAL A 40 -8.26 4.09 13.33
CA VAL A 40 -9.12 3.16 14.10
C VAL A 40 -9.46 3.78 15.45
N VAL A 41 -10.68 3.55 15.91
CA VAL A 41 -11.14 3.98 17.23
C VAL A 41 -11.01 2.80 18.19
N ASN A 42 -10.39 3.04 19.35
CA ASN A 42 -10.35 2.05 20.42
C ASN A 42 -11.78 1.78 20.91
N ALA A 43 -12.21 0.52 20.86
CA ALA A 43 -13.54 0.09 21.30
C ALA A 43 -13.84 0.42 22.77
N ASP A 44 -12.80 0.51 23.61
CA ASP A 44 -12.89 0.81 25.05
C ASP A 44 -12.64 2.29 25.36
N THR A 45 -12.69 3.18 24.36
CA THR A 45 -12.52 4.63 24.59
C THR A 45 -13.56 5.16 25.57
N ALA A 46 -13.13 5.98 26.52
CA ALA A 46 -14.02 6.64 27.47
C ALA A 46 -14.90 7.72 26.82
N ASP A 47 -14.54 8.19 25.62
CA ASP A 47 -15.28 9.20 24.86
C ASP A 47 -15.41 8.79 23.39
N PRO A 48 -16.40 7.94 23.05
CA PRO A 48 -16.60 7.47 21.67
C PRO A 48 -17.06 8.59 20.73
N ALA A 49 -17.80 9.57 21.24
CA ALA A 49 -18.29 10.69 20.43
C ALA A 49 -17.13 11.57 19.97
N ALA A 50 -16.24 11.98 20.89
CA ALA A 50 -15.07 12.79 20.52
C ALA A 50 -14.11 12.02 19.62
N ALA A 51 -13.89 10.73 19.88
CA ALA A 51 -13.05 9.88 19.02
C ALA A 51 -13.61 9.78 17.59
N TRP A 52 -14.94 9.63 17.45
CA TRP A 52 -15.59 9.62 16.14
C TRP A 52 -15.44 10.97 15.42
N SER A 53 -15.72 12.08 16.11
CA SER A 53 -15.55 13.41 15.53
C SER A 53 -14.11 13.70 15.08
N LEU A 54 -13.11 13.18 15.80
CA LEU A 54 -11.71 13.27 15.37
C LEU A 54 -11.46 12.50 14.07
N VAL A 55 -11.96 11.27 13.95
CA VAL A 55 -11.82 10.48 12.71
C VAL A 55 -12.53 11.16 11.53
N GLU A 56 -13.71 11.74 11.75
CA GLU A 56 -14.42 12.53 10.73
C GLU A 56 -13.60 13.73 10.28
N ALA A 57 -12.98 14.47 11.21
CA ALA A 57 -12.12 15.59 10.88
C ALA A 57 -10.87 15.15 10.10
N LEU A 58 -10.17 14.11 10.56
CA LEU A 58 -8.96 13.58 9.90
C LEU A 58 -9.22 13.01 8.50
N THR A 59 -10.47 12.62 8.22
CA THR A 59 -10.89 12.07 6.93
C THR A 59 -11.75 13.02 6.11
N ALA A 60 -11.90 14.28 6.56
CA ALA A 60 -12.55 15.33 5.80
C ALA A 60 -11.81 15.59 4.47
N ALA A 61 -12.54 16.05 3.46
CA ALA A 61 -11.96 16.29 2.14
C ALA A 61 -10.81 17.30 2.18
N GLU A 62 -10.98 18.37 2.97
CA GLU A 62 -9.95 19.40 3.18
C GLU A 62 -8.67 18.81 3.78
N THR A 63 -8.77 18.07 4.89
CA THR A 63 -7.61 17.44 5.54
C THR A 63 -6.93 16.40 4.65
N GLN A 64 -7.70 15.60 3.90
CA GLN A 64 -7.10 14.66 2.94
C GLN A 64 -6.41 15.38 1.77
N ALA A 65 -6.91 16.54 1.33
CA ALA A 65 -6.27 17.35 0.31
C ALA A 65 -4.92 17.91 0.81
N GLU A 66 -4.86 18.38 2.05
CA GLU A 66 -3.61 18.81 2.70
C GLU A 66 -2.59 17.67 2.75
N VAL A 67 -3.00 16.48 3.19
CA VAL A 67 -2.14 15.29 3.24
C VAL A 67 -1.66 14.88 1.84
N SER A 68 -2.55 14.94 0.84
CA SER A 68 -2.22 14.61 -0.55
C SER A 68 -1.25 15.62 -1.16
N ALA A 69 -1.34 16.90 -0.76
CA ALA A 69 -0.42 17.95 -1.18
C ALA A 69 1.00 17.77 -0.62
N LEU A 70 1.17 17.01 0.48
CA LEU A 70 2.49 16.56 0.95
C LEU A 70 3.06 15.40 0.10
N GLY A 71 2.24 14.84 -0.80
CA GLY A 71 2.59 13.82 -1.78
C GLY A 71 3.14 12.52 -1.21
N ALA A 72 2.77 12.20 0.02
CA ALA A 72 3.05 10.90 0.61
C ALA A 72 1.93 9.88 0.33
N ASN A 73 0.67 10.34 0.29
CA ASN A 73 -0.50 9.48 0.19
C ASN A 73 -1.35 9.86 -1.02
N ILE A 74 -1.97 8.84 -1.63
CA ILE A 74 -3.04 9.03 -2.60
C ILE A 74 -4.33 9.35 -1.81
N PRO A 75 -5.12 10.37 -2.21
CA PRO A 75 -6.37 10.69 -1.52
C PRO A 75 -7.33 9.50 -1.57
N SER A 76 -7.95 9.17 -0.43
CA SER A 76 -8.97 8.12 -0.37
C SER A 76 -10.31 8.58 -0.96
N ARG A 77 -10.52 9.90 -1.09
CA ARG A 77 -11.68 10.48 -1.79
C ARG A 77 -11.39 10.63 -3.28
N VAL A 78 -12.34 10.20 -4.10
CA VAL A 78 -12.22 10.12 -5.57
C VAL A 78 -12.71 11.38 -6.32
N SER A 79 -12.77 12.54 -5.66
CA SER A 79 -13.16 13.79 -6.34
C SER A 79 -12.06 14.26 -7.29
N GLN A 80 -12.45 14.84 -8.43
CA GLN A 80 -11.48 15.33 -9.43
C GLN A 80 -10.49 16.31 -8.81
N ASP A 81 -10.95 17.25 -7.98
CA ASP A 81 -10.08 18.22 -7.30
C ASP A 81 -8.99 17.55 -6.43
N ALA A 82 -9.29 16.39 -5.83
CA ALA A 82 -8.32 15.66 -5.02
C ALA A 82 -7.28 14.94 -5.89
N LEU A 83 -7.72 14.37 -7.01
CA LEU A 83 -6.83 13.76 -8.01
C LEU A 83 -5.91 14.82 -8.65
N ASP A 84 -6.47 15.96 -9.04
CA ASP A 84 -5.72 17.07 -9.63
C ASP A 84 -4.69 17.61 -8.65
N ALA A 85 -5.07 17.85 -7.38
CA ALA A 85 -4.14 18.29 -6.34
C ALA A 85 -2.99 17.29 -6.14
N PHE A 86 -3.27 15.99 -6.13
CA PHE A 86 -2.27 14.94 -6.01
C PHE A 86 -1.21 14.99 -7.13
N LEU A 87 -1.63 15.30 -8.36
CA LEU A 87 -0.72 15.32 -9.52
C LEU A 87 0.30 16.46 -9.48
N THR A 88 0.06 17.51 -8.70
CA THR A 88 0.93 18.70 -8.64
C THR A 88 2.22 18.49 -7.85
N PHE A 89 2.35 17.39 -7.11
CA PHE A 89 3.48 17.16 -6.22
C PHE A 89 4.75 16.68 -6.96
N THR A 90 5.60 17.61 -7.42
CA THR A 90 6.85 17.31 -8.16
C THR A 90 8.16 17.66 -7.41
N PRO A 91 9.24 16.84 -7.49
CA PRO A 91 9.33 15.52 -8.17
C PRO A 91 8.62 14.38 -7.41
N PRO A 92 8.07 13.35 -8.08
CA PRO A 92 8.24 13.00 -9.48
C PRO A 92 7.40 13.86 -10.42
N ALA A 93 7.77 13.89 -11.70
CA ALA A 93 6.94 14.54 -12.72
C ALA A 93 5.75 13.65 -13.10
N ASN A 94 5.96 12.33 -13.13
CA ASN A 94 4.96 11.36 -13.52
C ASN A 94 4.11 10.84 -12.34
N ASN A 95 3.48 11.74 -11.55
CA ASN A 95 2.56 11.30 -10.48
C ASN A 95 1.38 10.48 -11.01
N GLN A 96 1.03 10.61 -12.29
CA GLN A 96 -0.03 9.86 -12.95
C GLN A 96 0.19 8.33 -12.84
N ALA A 97 1.44 7.86 -12.85
CA ALA A 97 1.75 6.43 -12.71
C ALA A 97 1.18 5.80 -11.42
N PHE A 98 1.06 6.58 -10.34
CA PHE A 98 0.44 6.10 -9.10
C PHE A 98 -1.07 5.93 -9.25
N LEU A 99 -1.75 6.86 -9.93
CA LEU A 99 -3.19 6.77 -10.19
C LEU A 99 -3.50 5.63 -11.19
N ASP A 100 -2.65 5.47 -12.22
CA ASP A 100 -2.77 4.38 -13.18
C ASP A 100 -2.61 3.01 -12.50
N GLY A 101 -1.70 2.92 -11.53
CA GLY A 101 -1.51 1.72 -10.71
C GLY A 101 -2.74 1.32 -9.87
N LEU A 102 -3.62 2.27 -9.53
CA LEU A 102 -4.91 1.98 -8.88
C LEU A 102 -5.95 1.45 -9.87
N ALA A 103 -5.92 1.94 -11.11
CA ALA A 103 -6.83 1.52 -12.16
C ALA A 103 -6.47 0.14 -12.74
N SER A 104 -5.21 -0.31 -12.56
CA SER A 104 -4.68 -1.56 -13.11
C SER A 104 -4.85 -2.77 -12.18
N ASN A 105 -6.08 -2.98 -11.70
CA ASN A 105 -6.50 -4.15 -10.90
C ASN A 105 -5.56 -4.53 -9.73
N PRO A 106 -5.28 -3.62 -8.79
CA PRO A 106 -4.42 -3.94 -7.66
C PRO A 106 -5.10 -4.95 -6.72
N THR A 107 -4.28 -5.80 -6.10
CA THR A 107 -4.72 -6.64 -4.97
C THR A 107 -4.75 -5.79 -3.71
N THR A 108 -5.93 -5.58 -3.13
CA THR A 108 -6.08 -4.82 -1.89
C THR A 108 -5.64 -5.63 -0.69
N GLU A 109 -4.89 -4.99 0.21
CA GLU A 109 -4.54 -5.55 1.51
C GLU A 109 -5.79 -5.93 2.32
N GLY A 110 -5.78 -7.17 2.84
CA GLY A 110 -6.86 -7.71 3.66
C GLY A 110 -6.90 -7.15 5.08
N PRO A 111 -7.91 -7.52 5.89
CA PRO A 111 -8.05 -7.03 7.26
C PRO A 111 -6.88 -7.46 8.15
N LEU A 112 -6.14 -6.49 8.69
CA LEU A 112 -4.96 -6.77 9.53
C LEU A 112 -5.26 -7.40 10.90
N TRP A 113 -6.54 -7.50 11.26
CA TRP A 113 -7.01 -8.08 12.54
C TRP A 113 -7.44 -9.55 12.44
N VAL A 114 -7.28 -10.18 11.27
CA VAL A 114 -7.50 -11.62 11.08
C VAL A 114 -6.15 -12.31 10.91
N GLY A 115 -5.90 -13.31 11.75
CA GLY A 115 -4.65 -14.08 11.73
C GLY A 115 -3.44 -13.36 12.31
N SER A 116 -2.29 -13.99 12.14
CA SER A 116 -0.97 -13.57 12.57
C SER A 116 -0.14 -13.13 11.36
N TRP A 117 -0.26 -11.85 11.01
CA TRP A 117 0.53 -11.24 9.94
C TRP A 117 2.05 -11.36 10.13
N PRO A 118 2.62 -11.26 11.35
CA PRO A 118 4.04 -11.48 11.55
C PRO A 118 4.48 -12.90 11.19
N GLU A 119 3.70 -13.92 11.52
CA GLU A 119 4.00 -15.31 11.15
C GLU A 119 3.86 -15.52 9.64
N PHE A 120 2.79 -14.98 9.03
CA PHE A 120 2.59 -15.01 7.59
C PHE A 120 3.78 -14.40 6.84
N VAL A 121 4.19 -13.19 7.21
CA VAL A 121 5.30 -12.49 6.57
C VAL A 121 6.62 -13.22 6.77
N ALA A 122 6.90 -13.71 7.98
CA ALA A 122 8.14 -14.45 8.26
C ALA A 122 8.26 -15.70 7.38
N LEU A 123 7.17 -16.45 7.21
CA LEU A 123 7.13 -17.63 6.34
C LEU A 123 7.24 -17.23 4.86
N MET A 124 6.43 -16.29 4.39
CA MET A 124 6.45 -15.82 3.00
C MET A 124 7.82 -15.29 2.59
N ASP A 125 8.47 -14.49 3.43
CA ASP A 125 9.80 -13.97 3.17
C ASP A 125 10.83 -15.11 3.04
N SER A 126 10.79 -16.08 3.95
CA SER A 126 11.67 -17.26 3.89
C SER A 126 11.49 -18.03 2.58
N GLU A 127 10.24 -18.33 2.20
CA GLU A 127 9.94 -19.15 1.02
C GLU A 127 10.21 -18.40 -0.29
N ILE A 128 9.95 -17.09 -0.36
CA ILE A 128 10.35 -16.25 -1.49
C ILE A 128 11.88 -16.26 -1.65
N GLN A 129 12.64 -16.13 -0.54
CA GLN A 129 14.10 -16.20 -0.60
C GLN A 129 14.58 -17.58 -1.06
N ALA A 130 13.92 -18.66 -0.64
CA ALA A 130 14.24 -20.01 -1.11
C ALA A 130 14.07 -20.13 -2.64
N VAL A 131 13.00 -19.57 -3.21
CA VAL A 131 12.80 -19.53 -4.67
C VAL A 131 13.87 -18.67 -5.36
N VAL A 132 14.12 -17.46 -4.86
CA VAL A 132 15.09 -16.52 -5.45
C VAL A 132 16.51 -17.07 -5.44
N THR A 133 16.89 -17.81 -4.40
CA THR A 133 18.21 -18.45 -4.28
C THR A 133 18.31 -19.79 -5.02
N GLY A 134 17.20 -20.30 -5.56
CA GLY A 134 17.13 -21.60 -6.23
C GLY A 134 17.11 -22.80 -5.29
N SER A 135 16.92 -22.58 -3.99
CA SER A 135 16.78 -23.64 -2.99
C SER A 135 15.39 -24.29 -3.02
N ARG A 136 14.39 -23.60 -3.61
CA ARG A 136 13.04 -24.09 -3.86
C ARG A 136 12.64 -23.87 -5.32
N ASP A 137 11.95 -24.84 -5.90
CA ASP A 137 11.42 -24.73 -7.26
C ASP A 137 10.20 -23.81 -7.31
N LEU A 138 10.05 -23.03 -8.38
CA LEU A 138 8.94 -22.09 -8.54
C LEU A 138 7.59 -22.81 -8.65
N ALA A 139 7.53 -23.95 -9.36
CA ALA A 139 6.27 -24.69 -9.51
C ALA A 139 5.85 -25.33 -8.18
N ASP A 140 6.81 -25.81 -7.39
CA ASP A 140 6.55 -26.27 -6.02
C ASP A 140 6.00 -25.14 -5.13
N PHE A 141 6.65 -23.97 -5.14
CA PHE A 141 6.17 -22.81 -4.38
C PHE A 141 4.74 -22.44 -4.77
N GLN A 142 4.45 -22.31 -6.08
CA GLN A 142 3.12 -21.96 -6.58
C GLN A 142 2.04 -22.97 -6.18
N ALA A 143 2.38 -24.26 -6.12
CA ALA A 143 1.43 -25.31 -5.77
C ALA A 143 1.08 -25.32 -4.27
N ASN A 144 2.02 -24.95 -3.39
CA ASN A 144 1.93 -25.27 -1.96
C ASN A 144 1.87 -24.04 -1.03
N ILE A 145 2.40 -22.87 -1.43
CA ILE A 145 2.60 -21.74 -0.51
C ILE A 145 1.31 -21.26 0.17
N CYS A 146 0.17 -21.30 -0.52
CA CYS A 146 -1.12 -20.91 0.07
C CYS A 146 -1.55 -21.84 1.21
N ALA A 147 -1.26 -23.15 1.10
CA ALA A 147 -1.57 -24.11 2.16
C ALA A 147 -0.59 -23.99 3.33
N GLU A 148 0.70 -23.79 3.02
CA GLU A 148 1.76 -23.62 4.03
C GLU A 148 1.55 -22.36 4.89
N THR A 149 0.99 -21.31 4.30
CA THR A 149 0.70 -20.04 4.99
C THR A 149 -0.66 -19.99 5.67
N ALA A 150 -1.52 -20.97 5.43
CA ALA A 150 -2.91 -20.97 5.93
C ALA A 150 -2.99 -20.99 7.46
N ASP A 151 -2.04 -21.63 8.13
CA ASP A 151 -1.99 -21.73 9.60
C ASP A 151 -1.88 -20.35 10.27
N ALA A 152 -1.27 -19.37 9.59
CA ALA A 152 -1.22 -17.99 10.09
C ALA A 152 -2.62 -17.37 10.22
N PHE A 153 -3.65 -17.94 9.58
CA PHE A 153 -5.02 -17.43 9.61
C PHE A 153 -6.02 -18.42 10.24
N GLY A 154 -5.55 -19.53 10.82
CA GLY A 154 -6.39 -20.62 11.36
C GLY A 154 -6.99 -20.39 12.76
N GLY A 155 -7.06 -19.14 13.23
CA GLY A 155 -7.55 -18.75 14.56
C GLY A 155 -9.06 -18.60 14.68
#